data_AF-A0A1Y1S231-F1
#
_entry.id   AF-A0A1Y1S231-F1
#
_cell.length_a   1.000
_cell.length_b   1.000
_cell.length_c   1.000
_cell.angle_alpha   90.00
_cell.angle_beta   90.00
_cell.angle_gamma   90.00
#
_symmetry.space_group_name_H-M   'P 1'
#
loop_
_entity.id
_entity.type
_entity.pdbx_description
1 polymer ?
#
loop_
_entity_poly.entity_id
_entity_poly.type
_entity_poly.pdbx_seq_one_letter_code
_entity_poly.pdbx_strand_id
1 'polypeptide(L)'
;MKKPGIFKGKHYTEYADDVKQMIAENRLDDAEKLLWNLVEATESEDKIEKFGVAPWYYEKLATVFKKQKMIDKEIEILERFSKQRHSPGKKPNQLIERLEKLKRK
;
A
#
# COMPACT_ATOMS: atom_id res chain seq x y z
N MET A 1 17.87 -9.50 -14.11
CA MET A 1 17.42 -8.16 -13.66
C MET A 1 15.94 -8.25 -13.27
N LYS A 2 15.57 -7.88 -12.03
CA LYS A 2 14.14 -7.75 -11.66
C LYS A 2 13.59 -6.53 -12.41
N LYS A 3 12.49 -6.70 -13.16
CA LYS A 3 11.82 -5.58 -13.82
C LYS A 3 11.10 -4.72 -12.76
N PRO A 4 11.16 -3.38 -12.84
CA PRO A 4 10.38 -2.51 -11.95
C PRO A 4 8.89 -2.83 -12.05
N GLY A 5 8.16 -2.66 -10.94
CA GLY A 5 6.72 -2.93 -10.90
C GLY A 5 6.32 -4.41 -11.00
N ILE A 6 7.27 -5.35 -11.10
CA ILE A 6 6.99 -6.79 -11.20
C ILE A 6 7.18 -7.50 -9.85
N PHE A 7 6.15 -8.21 -9.41
CA PHE A 7 6.22 -9.17 -8.31
C PHE A 7 5.80 -10.57 -8.79
N LYS A 8 6.63 -11.58 -8.50
CA LYS A 8 6.42 -13.00 -8.92
C LYS A 8 6.03 -13.17 -10.42
N GLY A 9 6.65 -12.37 -11.30
CA GLY A 9 6.45 -12.47 -12.74
C GLY A 9 5.22 -11.76 -13.31
N LYS A 10 4.42 -11.09 -12.47
CA LYS A 10 3.27 -10.28 -12.87
C LYS A 10 3.43 -8.82 -12.44
N HIS A 11 2.79 -7.90 -13.16
CA HIS A 11 2.74 -6.50 -12.77
C HIS A 11 1.91 -6.34 -11.50
N TYR A 12 2.29 -5.40 -10.62
CA TYR A 12 1.64 -5.26 -9.31
C TYR A 12 0.13 -5.01 -9.43
N THR A 13 -0.34 -4.40 -10.53
CA THR A 13 -1.77 -4.15 -10.81
C THR A 13 -2.60 -5.42 -10.98
N GLU A 14 -1.98 -6.53 -11.37
CA GLU A 14 -2.67 -7.80 -11.60
C GLU A 14 -3.09 -8.48 -10.29
N TYR A 15 -2.53 -8.07 -9.14
CA TYR A 15 -2.84 -8.65 -7.83
C TYR A 15 -3.96 -7.90 -7.09
N ALA A 16 -4.58 -6.88 -7.71
CA ALA A 16 -5.59 -6.06 -7.05
C ALA A 16 -6.81 -6.89 -6.61
N ASP A 17 -7.24 -7.86 -7.42
CA ASP A 17 -8.38 -8.71 -7.09
C ASP A 17 -8.01 -9.79 -6.06
N ASP A 18 -6.81 -10.36 -6.13
CA ASP A 18 -6.28 -11.28 -5.11
C ASP A 18 -6.27 -10.62 -3.72
N VAL A 19 -5.78 -9.37 -3.62
CA VAL A 19 -5.79 -8.61 -2.36
C VAL A 19 -7.22 -8.40 -1.85
N LYS A 20 -8.16 -8.02 -2.72
CA LYS A 20 -9.56 -7.81 -2.32
C LYS A 20 -10.16 -9.12 -1.78
N GLN A 21 -9.90 -10.23 -2.47
CA GLN A 21 -10.37 -11.55 -2.07
C GLN A 21 -9.81 -11.96 -0.71
N MET A 22 -8.49 -11.87 -0.51
CA MET A 22 -7.87 -12.22 0.78
C MET A 22 -8.43 -11.39 1.95
N ILE A 23 -8.64 -10.08 1.75
CA ILE A 23 -9.23 -9.21 2.78
C ILE A 23 -10.69 -9.60 3.06
N ALA A 24 -11.46 -9.97 2.02
CA ALA A 24 -12.85 -10.41 2.15
C ALA A 24 -12.96 -11.76 2.89
N GLU A 25 -12.04 -12.68 2.62
CA GLU A 25 -11.91 -13.99 3.30
C GLU A 25 -11.28 -13.90 4.69
N ASN A 26 -10.97 -12.69 5.18
CA ASN A 26 -10.29 -12.42 6.46
C ASN A 26 -8.92 -13.10 6.58
N ARG A 27 -8.27 -13.40 5.45
CA ARG A 27 -6.89 -13.90 5.37
C ARG A 27 -5.91 -12.74 5.45
N LEU A 28 -5.94 -12.04 6.59
CA LEU A 28 -5.26 -10.76 6.76
C LEU A 28 -3.73 -10.88 6.70
N ASP A 29 -3.16 -11.96 7.22
CA ASP A 29 -1.70 -12.17 7.20
C ASP A 29 -1.18 -12.45 5.78
N ASP A 30 -1.96 -13.17 4.96
CA ASP A 30 -1.63 -13.39 3.55
C ASP A 30 -1.73 -12.08 2.76
N ALA A 31 -2.80 -11.31 3.02
CA ALA A 31 -2.99 -10.00 2.42
C ALA A 31 -1.85 -9.04 2.80
N GLU A 32 -1.43 -9.00 4.07
CA GLU A 32 -0.30 -8.19 4.55
C GLU A 32 0.99 -8.54 3.78
N LYS A 33 1.34 -9.84 3.72
CA LYS A 33 2.54 -10.30 3.01
C LYS A 33 2.51 -9.91 1.54
N LEU A 34 1.39 -10.10 0.86
CA LEU A 34 1.26 -9.71 -0.54
C LEU A 34 1.38 -8.19 -0.70
N LEU A 35 0.67 -7.42 0.11
CA LEU A 35 0.62 -5.96 0.03
C LEU A 35 1.99 -5.31 0.28
N TRP A 36 2.80 -5.82 1.20
CA TRP A 36 4.17 -5.35 1.37
C TRP A 36 4.99 -5.47 0.09
N ASN A 37 4.92 -6.62 -0.58
CA ASN A 37 5.62 -6.83 -1.84
C ASN A 37 5.10 -5.90 -2.96
N LEU A 38 3.80 -5.61 -2.99
CA LEU A 38 3.21 -4.69 -3.98
C LEU A 38 3.59 -3.23 -3.70
N VAL A 39 3.69 -2.83 -2.42
CA VAL A 39 4.23 -1.53 -2.01
C VAL A 39 5.67 -1.37 -2.50
N GLU A 40 6.53 -2.37 -2.28
CA GLU A 40 7.90 -2.34 -2.76
C GLU A 40 7.97 -2.30 -4.30
N ALA A 41 7.10 -3.03 -4.99
CA ALA A 41 7.03 -3.03 -6.44
C ALA A 41 6.67 -1.63 -6.98
N THR A 42 5.66 -0.95 -6.42
CA THR A 42 5.29 0.41 -6.87
C THR A 42 6.37 1.44 -6.53
N GLU A 43 7.04 1.32 -5.38
CA GLU A 43 8.19 2.19 -5.05
C GLU A 43 9.37 1.96 -6.00
N SER A 44 9.61 0.72 -6.42
CA SER A 44 10.67 0.40 -7.38
C SER A 44 10.39 0.98 -8.77
N GLU A 45 9.12 1.03 -9.17
CA GLU A 45 8.70 1.64 -10.43
C GLU A 45 8.81 3.16 -10.37
N ASP A 46 8.31 3.82 -9.32
CA ASP A 46 8.44 5.27 -9.18
C ASP A 46 9.90 5.74 -9.16
N LYS A 47 10.82 4.93 -8.60
CA LYS A 47 12.26 5.24 -8.64
C LYS A 47 12.80 5.42 -10.05
N ILE A 48 12.22 4.75 -11.04
CA ILE A 48 12.65 4.79 -12.45
C ILE A 48 11.75 5.73 -13.25
N GLU A 49 10.44 5.50 -13.20
CA GLU A 49 9.44 6.16 -14.05
C GLU A 49 8.99 7.53 -13.51
N LYS A 50 9.19 7.78 -12.21
CA LYS A 50 8.93 9.09 -11.58
C LYS A 50 7.45 9.53 -11.63
N PHE A 51 6.51 8.62 -11.82
CA PHE A 51 5.07 8.89 -11.89
C PHE A 51 4.34 8.92 -10.52
N GLY A 52 5.04 8.62 -9.44
CA GLY A 52 4.52 8.48 -8.10
C GLY A 52 3.99 7.07 -7.81
N VAL A 53 4.00 6.70 -6.54
CA VAL A 53 3.53 5.40 -6.07
C VAL A 53 2.00 5.31 -6.11
N ALA A 54 1.50 4.11 -6.39
CA ALA A 54 0.08 3.80 -6.43
C ALA A 54 -0.53 3.81 -5.00
N PRO A 55 -1.41 4.78 -4.66
CA PRO A 55 -1.90 4.92 -3.28
C PRO A 55 -2.76 3.76 -2.78
N TRP A 56 -3.33 2.97 -3.70
CA TRP A 56 -4.26 1.90 -3.36
C TRP A 56 -3.63 0.80 -2.50
N TYR A 57 -2.36 0.43 -2.74
CA TYR A 57 -1.70 -0.62 -1.95
C TYR A 57 -1.40 -0.17 -0.52
N TYR A 58 -0.98 1.08 -0.33
CA TYR A 58 -0.83 1.67 1.00
C TYR A 58 -2.17 1.74 1.75
N GLU A 59 -3.25 2.14 1.06
CA GLU A 59 -4.60 2.17 1.65
C GLU A 59 -5.06 0.78 2.12
N LYS A 60 -4.85 -0.25 1.29
CA LYS A 60 -5.22 -1.63 1.63
C LYS A 60 -4.38 -2.18 2.77
N LEU A 61 -3.08 -1.89 2.80
CA LEU A 61 -2.20 -2.30 3.89
C LEU A 61 -2.59 -1.61 5.21
N ALA A 62 -2.87 -0.30 5.19
CA ALA A 62 -3.43 0.41 6.33
C ALA A 62 -4.81 -0.13 6.76
N THR A 63 -5.62 -0.65 5.82
CA THR A 63 -6.90 -1.29 6.15
C THR A 63 -6.72 -2.66 6.82
N VAL A 64 -5.74 -3.44 6.38
CA VAL A 64 -5.36 -4.72 6.99
C VAL A 64 -4.88 -4.50 8.42
N PHE A 65 -3.96 -3.55 8.64
CA PHE A 65 -3.48 -3.23 9.99
C PHE A 65 -4.58 -2.74 10.93
N LYS A 66 -5.49 -1.90 10.43
CA LYS A 66 -6.68 -1.49 11.19
C LYS A 66 -7.53 -2.69 11.62
N LYS A 67 -7.76 -3.66 10.72
CA LYS A 67 -8.54 -4.88 11.02
C LYS A 67 -7.83 -5.78 12.04
N GLN A 68 -6.50 -5.88 11.97
CA GLN A 68 -5.66 -6.59 12.95
C GLN A 68 -5.46 -5.80 14.26
N LYS A 69 -6.01 -4.58 14.38
CA LYS A 69 -5.82 -3.65 15.52
C LYS A 69 -4.35 -3.26 15.77
N MET A 70 -3.52 -3.27 14.72
CA MET A 70 -2.11 -2.89 14.78
C MET A 70 -1.95 -1.41 14.43
N ILE A 71 -2.28 -0.52 15.36
CA ILE A 71 -2.29 0.94 15.11
C ILE A 71 -0.90 1.46 14.74
N ASP A 72 0.16 0.99 15.40
CA ASP A 72 1.53 1.43 15.11
C ASP A 72 1.94 1.14 13.67
N LYS A 73 1.59 -0.06 13.17
CA LYS A 73 1.84 -0.45 11.77
C LYS A 73 0.98 0.36 10.79
N GLU A 74 -0.26 0.69 11.16
CA GLU A 74 -1.11 1.57 10.36
C GLU A 74 -0.49 2.96 10.21
N ILE A 75 0.05 3.52 11.29
CA ILE A 75 0.77 4.81 11.25
C ILE A 75 2.03 4.68 10.40
N GLU A 76 2.84 3.64 10.62
CA GLU A 76 4.10 3.43 9.91
C GLU A 76 3.92 3.41 8.38
N ILE A 77 2.93 2.65 7.87
CA ILE A 77 2.72 2.57 6.43
C ILE A 77 2.20 3.88 5.83
N LEU A 78 1.37 4.62 6.58
CA LEU A 78 0.87 5.92 6.14
C LEU A 78 1.96 7.00 6.16
N GLU A 79 2.87 6.97 7.14
CA GLU A 79 4.07 7.81 7.14
C GLU A 79 5.04 7.47 6.01
N ARG A 80 5.21 6.18 5.72
CA ARG A 80 6.01 5.74 4.57
C ARG A 80 5.41 6.28 3.28
N PHE A 81 4.09 6.17 3.12
CA PHE A 81 3.39 6.76 1.97
C PHE A 81 3.61 8.27 1.89
N SER A 82 3.44 9.03 2.99
CA SER A 82 3.53 10.49 2.97
C SER A 82 4.91 11.03 2.54
N LYS A 83 5.95 10.20 2.60
CA LYS A 83 7.32 10.53 2.16
C LYS A 83 7.59 10.21 0.68
N GLN A 84 6.69 9.49 0.01
CA GLN A 84 6.81 9.16 -1.41
C GLN A 84 6.26 10.27 -2.30
N ARG A 85 6.66 10.25 -3.58
CA ARG A 85 5.90 10.92 -4.64
C ARG A 85 4.60 10.14 -4.85
N HIS A 86 3.47 10.82 -4.96
CA HIS A 86 2.17 10.15 -5.14
C HIS A 86 1.67 10.29 -6.56
N SER A 87 1.07 9.21 -7.09
CA SER A 87 0.26 9.35 -8.30
C SER A 87 -0.95 10.27 -8.02
N PRO A 88 -1.40 11.07 -9.00
CA PRO A 88 -2.49 12.02 -8.81
C PRO A 88 -3.82 11.31 -8.48
N GLY A 89 -4.70 12.02 -7.77
CA GLY A 89 -6.03 11.54 -7.42
C GLY A 89 -6.46 12.00 -6.03
N LYS A 90 -7.61 11.50 -5.55
CA LYS A 90 -8.14 11.85 -4.22
C LYS A 90 -7.50 11.08 -3.07
N LYS A 91 -6.98 9.87 -3.34
CA LYS A 91 -6.44 8.97 -2.30
C LYS A 91 -5.25 9.54 -1.52
N PRO A 92 -4.28 10.24 -2.14
CA PRO A 92 -3.16 10.81 -1.39
C PRO A 92 -3.62 11.69 -0.22
N ASN A 93 -4.52 12.63 -0.47
CA ASN A 93 -5.07 13.50 0.57
C ASN A 93 -5.82 12.71 1.64
N GLN A 94 -6.63 11.72 1.26
CA GLN A 94 -7.37 10.88 2.21
C GLN A 94 -6.44 10.08 3.14
N LEU A 95 -5.30 9.59 2.62
CA LEU A 95 -4.32 8.85 3.41
C LEU A 95 -3.53 9.77 4.35
N ILE A 96 -3.19 10.98 3.91
CA ILE A 96 -2.55 11.99 4.75
C ILE A 96 -3.49 12.44 5.87
N GLU A 97 -4.75 12.74 5.57
CA GLU A 97 -5.76 13.07 6.59
C GLU A 97 -5.96 11.93 7.60
N ARG A 98 -5.93 10.67 7.12
CA ARG A 98 -6.01 9.51 8.00
C ARG A 98 -4.81 9.44 8.95
N LEU A 99 -3.60 9.68 8.46
CA LEU A 99 -2.39 9.74 9.27
C LEU A 99 -2.49 10.82 10.36
N GLU A 100 -2.91 12.03 9.97
CA GLU A 100 -3.07 13.15 10.92
C GLU A 100 -4.07 12.83 12.02
N LYS A 101 -5.19 12.18 11.70
CA LYS A 101 -6.19 11.76 12.69
C LYS A 101 -5.66 10.71 13.65
N LEU A 102 -4.82 9.77 13.18
CA LEU A 102 -4.22 8.74 14.03
C LEU A 102 -3.18 9.34 14.98
N LYS A 103 -2.37 10.30 14.53
CA LYS A 103 -1.35 10.97 15.37
C LYS A 103 -1.89 11.90 16.45
N ARG A 104 -3.17 12.29 16.35
CA ARG A 104 -3.84 13.16 17.34
C ARG A 104 -4.54 12.40 18.46
N LYS A 105 -4.61 11.07 18.37
CA LYS A 105 -5.17 10.21 19.41
C LYS A 105 -4.10 9.83 20.42
#